data_AF-A0A518N6B7-F1
#
_entry.id   AF-A0A518N6B7-F1
#
_cell.length_a   1.000
_cell.length_b   1.000
_cell.length_c   1.000
_cell.angle_alpha   90.00
_cell.angle_beta   90.00
_cell.angle_gamma   90.00
#
_symmetry.space_group_name_H-M   'P 1'
#
loop_
_entity.id
_entity.type
_entity.pdbx_description
1 polymer ?
#
loop_
_entity_poly.entity_id
_entity_poly.type
_entity_poly.pdbx_seq_one_letter_code
_entity_poly.pdbx_strand_id
1 'polypeptide(L)'
;MRLTGLPFVAALALTACVTINVYFPAAEAREAAREFVENVIGEEQAAPPPAGREKDGDGQGMSGGMALAPLPAGMPLRESPAFDPWILFGIGAAQAQTPDITIRTPAIQAIQQRMESRFNSTLRPHFDTGALGFAGDGLVVVRDASQLPLKDRVAVNAAVADDNRDRNAVYREIAVANGHPEWESQIREVFAKQWVASARAGWWYQQGGSWKQK
;
A
#
# COMPACT_ATOMS: atom_id res chain seq x y z
N MET A 1 -42.79 -35.86 -38.21
CA MET A 1 -41.35 -36.16 -38.01
C MET A 1 -40.69 -34.96 -37.34
N ARG A 2 -39.85 -35.24 -36.34
CA ARG A 2 -39.42 -34.32 -35.28
C ARG A 2 -38.42 -33.27 -35.79
N LEU A 3 -38.69 -32.00 -35.50
CA LEU A 3 -37.75 -30.88 -35.63
C LEU A 3 -37.05 -30.69 -34.26
N THR A 4 -36.23 -31.66 -33.85
CA THR A 4 -35.51 -31.65 -32.56
C THR A 4 -34.02 -31.71 -32.81
N GLY A 5 -33.41 -30.58 -33.16
CA GLY A 5 -31.96 -30.48 -33.35
C GLY A 5 -31.37 -29.08 -33.15
N LEU A 6 -32.22 -28.04 -33.04
CA LEU A 6 -31.75 -26.66 -33.00
C LEU A 6 -31.37 -26.07 -31.63
N PRO A 7 -31.75 -26.61 -30.44
CA PRO A 7 -31.43 -25.90 -29.19
C PRO A 7 -30.02 -26.20 -28.65
N PHE A 8 -29.30 -27.19 -29.18
CA PHE A 8 -27.99 -27.58 -28.63
C PHE A 8 -26.81 -26.81 -29.24
N VAL A 9 -26.95 -26.31 -30.47
CA VAL A 9 -25.89 -25.55 -31.15
C VAL A 9 -25.79 -24.11 -30.64
N ALA A 10 -26.88 -23.55 -30.09
CA ALA A 10 -26.89 -22.20 -29.51
C ALA A 10 -26.19 -22.11 -28.12
N ALA A 11 -25.97 -23.23 -27.43
CA ALA A 11 -25.40 -23.24 -26.08
C ALA A 11 -23.85 -23.22 -26.04
N LEU A 12 -23.17 -23.42 -27.18
CA LEU A 12 -21.71 -23.55 -27.25
C LEU A 12 -20.97 -22.28 -27.71
N ALA A 13 -21.67 -21.16 -27.94
CA ALA A 13 -21.10 -19.97 -28.59
C ALA A 13 -20.75 -18.80 -27.64
N LEU A 14 -20.54 -19.05 -26.35
CA LEU A 14 -20.13 -18.02 -25.37
C LEU A 14 -18.74 -18.32 -24.78
N THR A 15 -17.75 -18.55 -25.64
CA THR A 15 -16.34 -18.44 -25.24
C THR A 15 -16.00 -16.95 -25.15
N ALA A 16 -16.26 -16.34 -23.99
CA ALA A 16 -15.82 -14.99 -23.71
C ALA A 16 -14.28 -14.96 -23.67
N CYS A 17 -13.66 -14.48 -24.74
CA CYS A 17 -12.30 -13.95 -24.68
C CYS A 17 -12.36 -12.69 -23.82
N VAL A 18 -12.35 -12.85 -22.49
CA VAL A 18 -12.17 -11.72 -21.58
C VAL A 18 -10.77 -11.19 -21.82
N THR A 19 -10.68 -10.04 -22.48
CA THR A 19 -9.46 -9.24 -22.50
C THR A 19 -9.30 -8.68 -21.08
N ILE A 20 -8.72 -9.47 -20.17
CA ILE A 20 -8.32 -8.97 -18.86
C ILE A 20 -7.15 -8.03 -19.14
N ASN A 21 -7.47 -6.75 -19.39
CA ASN A 21 -6.47 -5.70 -19.38
C ASN A 21 -6.06 -5.52 -17.92
N VAL A 22 -5.05 -6.29 -17.47
CA VAL A 22 -4.57 -6.24 -16.09
C VAL A 22 -3.96 -4.87 -15.88
N TYR A 23 -4.72 -3.97 -15.26
CA TYR A 23 -4.25 -2.68 -14.82
C TYR A 23 -3.44 -2.84 -13.54
N PHE A 24 -2.42 -2.00 -13.35
CA PHE A 24 -1.59 -1.98 -12.15
C PHE A 24 -2.47 -1.79 -10.88
N PRO A 25 -2.44 -2.72 -9.90
CA PRO A 25 -3.26 -2.67 -8.70
C PRO A 25 -2.73 -1.59 -7.72
N ALA A 26 -3.06 -0.33 -8.03
CA ALA A 26 -2.44 0.81 -7.38
C ALA A 26 -2.84 0.97 -5.91
N ALA A 27 -3.98 0.45 -5.48
CA ALA A 27 -4.42 0.55 -4.08
C ALA A 27 -3.64 -0.45 -3.22
N GLU A 28 -3.58 -1.70 -3.66
CA GLU A 28 -2.86 -2.81 -3.05
C GLU A 28 -1.36 -2.51 -3.00
N ALA A 29 -0.80 -1.96 -4.09
CA ALA A 29 0.59 -1.53 -4.12
C ALA A 29 0.91 -0.44 -3.09
N ARG A 30 -0.02 0.48 -2.80
CA ARG A 30 0.18 1.52 -1.78
C ARG A 30 0.16 0.93 -0.37
N GLU A 31 -0.74 0.00 -0.11
CA GLU A 31 -0.80 -0.69 1.18
C GLU A 31 0.47 -1.53 1.41
N ALA A 32 0.85 -2.31 0.40
CA ALA A 32 2.08 -3.09 0.40
C ALA A 32 3.34 -2.20 0.59
N ALA A 33 3.40 -1.06 -0.11
CA ALA A 33 4.48 -0.09 0.08
C ALA A 33 4.50 0.47 1.51
N ARG A 34 3.34 0.79 2.08
CA ARG A 34 3.24 1.29 3.45
C ARG A 34 3.79 0.27 4.44
N GLU A 35 3.32 -0.97 4.38
CA GLU A 35 3.82 -2.04 5.25
C GLU A 35 5.34 -2.21 5.08
N PHE A 36 5.82 -2.28 3.84
CA PHE A 36 7.24 -2.46 3.58
C PHE A 36 8.10 -1.33 4.17
N VAL A 37 7.70 -0.08 3.93
CA VAL A 37 8.43 1.12 4.36
C VAL A 37 8.42 1.26 5.87
N GLU A 38 7.28 1.06 6.51
CA GLU A 38 7.19 1.13 7.98
C GLU A 38 8.00 0.03 8.65
N ASN A 39 8.08 -1.17 8.08
CA ASN A 39 8.94 -2.23 8.59
C ASN A 39 10.44 -1.87 8.49
N VAL A 40 10.86 -1.19 7.40
CA VAL A 40 12.27 -0.76 7.25
C VAL A 40 12.61 0.42 8.16
N ILE A 41 11.72 1.41 8.26
CA ILE A 41 11.93 2.60 9.09
C ILE A 41 11.75 2.27 10.57
N GLY A 42 10.96 1.25 10.92
CA GLY A 42 10.56 0.88 12.28
C GLY A 42 9.40 1.74 12.79
N GLU A 43 8.48 1.13 13.56
CA GLU A 43 7.33 1.82 14.16
C GLU A 43 7.76 2.72 15.33
N GLU A 44 7.88 4.02 15.07
CA GLU A 44 7.79 5.04 16.10
C GLU A 44 6.82 6.09 15.56
N GLN A 45 5.68 6.25 16.26
CA GLN A 45 4.42 6.76 15.71
C GLN A 45 4.62 7.81 14.59
N ALA A 46 4.37 7.40 13.34
CA ALA A 46 4.16 8.36 12.27
C ALA A 46 3.00 9.24 12.71
N ALA A 47 3.24 10.54 12.88
CA ALA A 47 2.17 11.50 13.05
C ALA A 47 1.16 11.27 11.90
N PRO A 48 -0.14 11.10 12.21
CA PRO A 48 -1.14 10.90 11.18
C PRO A 48 -1.06 12.07 10.19
N PRO A 49 -1.30 11.83 8.88
CA PRO A 49 -1.42 12.93 7.93
C PRO A 49 -2.43 13.95 8.46
N PRO A 50 -2.22 15.27 8.26
CA PRO A 50 -3.16 16.28 8.74
C PRO A 50 -4.51 16.02 8.07
N ALA A 51 -5.41 15.40 8.82
CA ALA A 51 -6.81 15.30 8.50
C ALA A 51 -7.38 16.72 8.58
N GLY A 52 -7.46 17.36 7.42
CA GLY A 52 -8.41 18.43 7.20
C GLY A 52 -9.81 17.90 7.53
N ARG A 53 -10.44 18.56 8.49
CA ARG A 53 -11.71 18.22 9.13
C ARG A 53 -12.90 18.35 8.18
N GLU A 54 -13.83 17.43 8.34
CA GLU A 54 -15.27 17.66 8.57
C GLU A 54 -15.75 16.37 9.30
N LYS A 55 -15.90 16.33 10.64
CA LYS A 55 -17.10 16.64 11.44
C LYS A 55 -18.37 16.59 10.59
N ASP A 56 -19.28 15.65 10.81
CA ASP A 56 -20.04 15.38 12.04
C ASP A 56 -20.09 13.86 12.33
N GLY A 57 -20.20 13.34 13.56
CA GLY A 57 -20.81 13.86 14.76
C GLY A 57 -21.73 12.76 15.30
N ASP A 58 -21.47 12.34 16.54
CA ASP A 58 -22.33 11.53 17.43
C ASP A 58 -22.23 10.00 17.23
N GLY A 59 -21.87 9.18 18.21
CA GLY A 59 -21.77 9.37 19.65
C GLY A 59 -22.36 8.14 20.36
N GLN A 60 -21.59 7.61 21.30
CA GLN A 60 -21.96 6.57 22.29
C GLN A 60 -22.09 5.10 21.83
N GLY A 61 -21.10 4.32 22.25
CA GLY A 61 -21.30 2.91 22.56
C GLY A 61 -22.12 2.72 23.83
N MET A 62 -22.59 1.50 24.04
CA MET A 62 -22.94 1.04 25.38
C MET A 62 -22.61 -0.44 25.56
N SER A 63 -21.87 -0.69 26.61
CA SER A 63 -21.61 -1.95 27.28
C SER A 63 -22.90 -2.67 27.69
N GLY A 64 -22.76 -3.97 27.95
CA GLY A 64 -23.84 -4.89 28.33
C GLY A 64 -24.63 -4.52 29.59
N GLY A 65 -25.76 -5.21 29.71
CA GLY A 65 -26.66 -5.15 30.87
C GLY A 65 -28.05 -5.67 30.51
N MET A 66 -28.33 -6.91 30.89
CA MET A 66 -29.66 -7.52 30.81
C MET A 66 -30.59 -6.81 31.80
N ALA A 67 -31.64 -6.14 31.32
CA ALA A 67 -32.80 -5.77 32.12
C ALA A 67 -34.04 -5.58 31.24
N LEU A 68 -35.11 -6.27 31.63
CA LEU A 68 -36.42 -6.29 30.98
C LEU A 68 -37.15 -4.96 31.17
N ALA A 69 -37.57 -4.33 30.07
CA ALA A 69 -38.54 -3.23 30.06
C ALA A 69 -39.50 -3.38 28.86
N PRO A 70 -40.78 -3.00 28.99
CA PRO A 70 -41.82 -3.28 28.00
C PRO A 70 -41.68 -2.37 26.76
N LEU A 71 -41.88 -2.96 25.58
CA LEU A 71 -41.75 -2.33 24.26
C LEU A 71 -42.86 -1.28 24.01
N PRO A 72 -42.53 -0.04 23.58
CA PRO A 72 -43.50 0.82 22.91
C PRO A 72 -43.69 0.37 21.46
N ALA A 73 -44.95 0.28 21.02
CA ALA A 73 -45.32 -0.05 19.66
C ALA A 73 -44.87 1.07 18.69
N GLY A 74 -44.02 0.74 17.71
CA GLY A 74 -43.76 1.65 16.59
C GLY A 74 -42.34 1.69 15.97
N MET A 75 -41.54 0.63 16.00
CA MET A 75 -40.28 0.58 15.21
C MET A 75 -40.43 -0.26 13.93
N PRO A 76 -39.96 0.22 12.76
CA PRO A 76 -39.86 -0.59 11.56
C PRO A 76 -38.81 -1.69 11.74
N LEU A 77 -39.16 -2.88 11.25
CA LEU A 77 -38.31 -4.07 11.23
C LEU A 77 -36.98 -3.78 10.56
N ARG A 78 -35.91 -4.09 11.28
CA ARG A 78 -34.53 -4.25 10.81
C ARG A 78 -34.54 -5.03 9.50
N GLU A 79 -34.20 -4.36 8.40
CA GLU A 79 -34.15 -4.95 7.06
C GLU A 79 -33.21 -6.16 7.07
N SER A 80 -33.77 -7.32 6.73
CA SER A 80 -33.00 -8.52 6.40
C SER A 80 -32.17 -8.24 5.14
N PRO A 81 -30.99 -8.85 4.93
CA PRO A 81 -30.27 -8.68 3.68
C PRO A 81 -31.20 -9.05 2.52
N ALA A 82 -31.50 -8.07 1.67
CA ALA A 82 -32.45 -8.22 0.58
C ALA A 82 -32.03 -9.42 -0.27
N PHE A 83 -32.90 -10.44 -0.31
CA PHE A 83 -32.71 -11.60 -1.16
C PHE A 83 -32.83 -11.12 -2.61
N ASP A 84 -31.71 -11.11 -3.34
CA ASP A 84 -31.70 -10.67 -4.73
C ASP A 84 -32.28 -11.80 -5.61
N PRO A 85 -33.46 -11.61 -6.23
CA PRO A 85 -34.09 -12.63 -7.08
C PRO A 85 -33.24 -12.99 -8.31
N TRP A 86 -32.25 -12.18 -8.70
CA TRP A 86 -31.31 -12.50 -9.79
C TRP A 86 -30.38 -13.69 -9.47
N ILE A 87 -30.17 -14.01 -8.19
CA ILE A 87 -29.41 -15.20 -7.75
C ILE A 87 -30.11 -16.50 -8.21
N LEU A 88 -31.44 -16.52 -8.28
CA LEU A 88 -32.21 -17.68 -8.74
C LEU A 88 -32.05 -17.94 -10.25
N PHE A 89 -31.59 -16.94 -11.00
CA PHE A 89 -31.29 -17.04 -12.42
C PHE A 89 -29.81 -17.33 -12.70
N GLY A 90 -29.02 -17.64 -11.66
CA GLY A 90 -27.59 -17.95 -11.80
C GLY A 90 -26.71 -16.75 -12.13
N ILE A 91 -27.26 -15.54 -12.11
CA ILE A 91 -26.50 -14.29 -12.26
C ILE A 91 -25.99 -13.91 -10.87
N GLY A 92 -24.96 -14.63 -10.42
CA GLY A 92 -24.23 -14.25 -9.22
C GLY A 92 -23.52 -12.91 -9.44
N ALA A 93 -23.46 -12.08 -8.40
CA ALA A 93 -22.58 -10.92 -8.42
C ALA A 93 -21.15 -11.40 -8.75
N ALA A 94 -20.61 -10.96 -9.89
CA ALA A 94 -19.23 -11.20 -10.24
C ALA A 94 -18.36 -10.45 -9.23
N GLN A 95 -17.85 -11.15 -8.22
CA GLN A 95 -16.82 -10.61 -7.35
C GLN A 95 -15.59 -10.40 -8.24
N ALA A 96 -15.32 -9.15 -8.61
CA ALA A 96 -14.08 -8.77 -9.24
C ALA A 96 -12.95 -9.10 -8.25
N GLN A 97 -12.20 -10.17 -8.50
CA GLN A 97 -10.97 -10.42 -7.78
C GLN A 97 -10.01 -9.29 -8.16
N THR A 98 -9.72 -8.39 -7.21
CA THR A 98 -8.65 -7.41 -7.39
C THR A 98 -7.32 -8.16 -7.48
N PRO A 99 -6.42 -7.80 -8.42
CA PRO A 99 -5.10 -8.41 -8.48
C PRO A 99 -4.36 -8.15 -7.17
N ASP A 100 -3.99 -9.22 -6.47
CA ASP A 100 -3.16 -9.13 -5.27
C ASP A 100 -1.69 -8.95 -5.69
N ILE A 101 -1.02 -7.93 -5.14
CA ILE A 101 0.38 -7.65 -5.45
C ILE A 101 1.29 -8.45 -4.52
N THR A 102 2.03 -9.40 -5.09
CA THR A 102 2.98 -10.22 -4.34
C THR A 102 4.20 -9.40 -3.95
N ILE A 103 4.32 -9.08 -2.66
CA ILE A 103 5.50 -8.38 -2.10
C ILE A 103 6.26 -9.20 -1.04
N ARG A 104 5.76 -10.39 -0.69
CA ARG A 104 6.32 -11.25 0.36
C ARG A 104 7.05 -12.46 -0.21
N THR A 105 7.96 -12.23 -1.15
CA THR A 105 8.85 -13.31 -1.64
C THR A 105 10.10 -13.40 -0.75
N PRO A 106 10.78 -14.57 -0.69
CA PRO A 106 12.04 -14.69 0.05
C PRO A 106 13.11 -13.69 -0.40
N ALA A 107 13.16 -13.35 -1.70
CA ALA A 107 14.08 -12.36 -2.23
C ALA A 107 13.78 -10.94 -1.71
N ILE A 108 12.51 -10.52 -1.75
CA ILE A 108 12.08 -9.20 -1.25
C ILE A 108 12.31 -9.09 0.26
N GLN A 109 11.99 -10.15 1.02
CA GLN A 109 12.22 -10.20 2.46
C GLN A 109 13.71 -10.08 2.81
N ALA A 110 14.58 -10.77 2.07
CA ALA A 110 16.03 -10.65 2.28
C ALA A 110 16.55 -9.23 2.00
N ILE A 111 15.99 -8.54 1.00
CA ILE A 111 16.33 -7.13 0.75
C ILE A 111 15.81 -6.23 1.87
N GLN A 112 14.54 -6.42 2.29
CA GLN A 112 13.92 -5.68 3.38
C GLN A 112 14.75 -5.73 4.66
N GLN A 113 15.19 -6.92 5.06
CA GLN A 113 16.01 -7.11 6.27
C GLN A 113 17.36 -6.36 6.20
N ARG A 114 18.01 -6.35 5.02
CA ARG A 114 19.24 -5.57 4.82
C ARG A 114 18.99 -4.08 4.90
N MET A 115 17.90 -3.62 4.29
CA MET A 115 17.49 -2.22 4.35
C MET A 115 17.17 -1.80 5.79
N GLU A 116 16.38 -2.57 6.53
CA GLU A 116 16.04 -2.33 7.93
C GLU A 116 17.30 -2.25 8.81
N SER A 117 18.19 -3.25 8.70
CA SER A 117 19.44 -3.28 9.45
C SER A 117 20.32 -2.05 9.16
N ARG A 118 20.48 -1.69 7.88
CA ARG A 118 21.26 -0.52 7.46
C ARG A 118 20.62 0.78 7.92
N PHE A 119 19.30 0.87 7.80
CA PHE A 119 18.54 2.04 8.18
C PHE A 119 18.70 2.32 9.67
N ASN A 120 18.50 1.30 10.51
CA ASN A 120 18.58 1.43 11.97
C ASN A 120 20.01 1.66 12.47
N SER A 121 21.00 0.99 11.88
CA SER A 121 22.39 1.07 12.36
C SER A 121 23.15 2.31 11.89
N THR A 122 22.90 2.75 10.65
CA THR A 122 23.75 3.75 9.98
C THR A 122 22.98 4.97 9.52
N LEU A 123 21.79 4.82 8.90
CA LEU A 123 21.12 5.95 8.26
C LEU A 123 20.32 6.80 9.25
N ARG A 124 19.57 6.18 10.16
CA ARG A 124 18.64 6.85 11.07
C ARG A 124 19.27 8.02 11.84
N PRO A 125 20.46 7.87 12.49
CA PRO A 125 21.07 8.99 13.21
C PRO A 125 21.30 10.23 12.33
N HIS A 126 21.53 10.03 11.04
CA HIS A 126 21.80 11.12 10.10
C HIS A 126 20.52 11.66 9.42
N PHE A 127 19.41 10.93 9.47
CA PHE A 127 18.08 11.50 9.26
C PHE A 127 17.69 12.40 10.44
N ASP A 128 17.96 11.96 11.67
CA ASP A 128 17.64 12.69 12.89
C ASP A 128 18.39 14.03 13.01
N THR A 129 19.64 14.10 12.53
CA THR A 129 20.39 15.38 12.45
C THR A 129 20.07 16.21 11.20
N GLY A 130 19.27 15.67 10.26
CA GLY A 130 18.94 16.33 9.00
C GLY A 130 20.09 16.36 7.97
N ALA A 131 21.15 15.56 8.17
CA ALA A 131 22.19 15.37 7.16
C ALA A 131 21.68 14.58 5.94
N LEU A 132 20.79 13.62 6.17
CA LEU A 132 20.09 12.84 5.16
C LEU A 132 18.65 13.33 4.96
N GLY A 133 18.08 13.00 3.81
CA GLY A 133 16.66 13.18 3.53
C GLY A 133 16.18 12.29 2.40
N PHE A 134 14.86 12.15 2.28
CA PHE A 134 14.22 11.48 1.15
C PHE A 134 14.07 12.43 -0.03
N ALA A 135 14.64 12.10 -1.17
CA ALA A 135 14.41 12.81 -2.43
C ALA A 135 12.99 12.54 -2.98
N GLY A 136 12.56 13.32 -3.97
CA GLY A 136 11.19 13.23 -4.50
C GLY A 136 10.89 11.92 -5.25
N ASP A 137 11.93 11.21 -5.66
CA ASP A 137 11.89 9.86 -6.25
C ASP A 137 11.96 8.75 -5.20
N GLY A 138 11.94 9.11 -3.91
CA GLY A 138 12.00 8.17 -2.80
C GLY A 138 13.38 7.61 -2.50
N LEU A 139 14.45 8.13 -3.11
CA LEU A 139 15.81 7.71 -2.76
C LEU A 139 16.34 8.49 -1.56
N VAL A 140 17.34 7.93 -0.87
CA VAL A 140 18.06 8.62 0.20
C VAL A 140 19.16 9.47 -0.43
N VAL A 141 19.32 10.70 0.04
CA VAL A 141 20.41 11.59 -0.39
C VAL A 141 21.05 12.28 0.80
N VAL A 142 22.34 12.61 0.67
CA VAL A 142 23.02 13.53 1.59
C VAL A 142 22.55 14.94 1.26
N ARG A 143 21.59 15.43 2.05
CA ARG A 143 21.00 16.77 1.91
C ARG A 143 21.97 17.85 2.37
N ASP A 144 22.58 17.65 3.53
CA ASP A 144 23.45 18.64 4.17
C ASP A 144 24.70 17.97 4.72
N ALA A 145 25.79 18.05 3.94
CA ALA A 145 27.07 17.49 4.32
C ALA A 145 27.73 18.21 5.52
N SER A 146 27.29 19.42 5.88
CA SER A 146 27.80 20.13 7.06
C SER A 146 27.33 19.51 8.37
N GLN A 147 26.16 18.85 8.34
CA GLN A 147 25.59 18.10 9.45
C GLN A 147 26.18 16.67 9.58
N LEU A 148 27.06 16.27 8.66
CA LEU A 148 27.67 14.94 8.63
C LEU A 148 29.11 14.97 9.15
N PRO A 149 29.41 14.36 10.32
CA PRO A 149 30.75 14.34 10.89
C PRO A 149 31.77 13.71 9.94
N LEU A 150 32.98 14.27 9.87
CA LEU A 150 34.03 13.82 8.94
C LEU A 150 34.32 12.32 9.05
N LYS A 151 34.33 11.77 10.27
CA LYS A 151 34.56 10.34 10.54
C LYS A 151 33.49 9.42 9.95
N ASP A 152 32.27 9.92 9.74
CA ASP A 152 31.12 9.12 9.31
C ASP A 152 30.88 9.22 7.80
N ARG A 153 31.48 10.21 7.12
CA ARG A 153 31.19 10.51 5.70
C ARG A 153 31.34 9.33 4.76
N VAL A 154 32.40 8.54 4.91
CA VAL A 154 32.64 7.40 4.00
C VAL A 154 31.59 6.31 4.22
N ALA A 155 31.34 5.96 5.49
CA ALA A 155 30.36 4.94 5.85
C ALA A 155 28.94 5.33 5.41
N VAL A 156 28.55 6.59 5.62
CA VAL A 156 27.21 7.08 5.25
C VAL A 156 27.03 7.14 3.74
N ASN A 157 28.01 7.62 2.97
CA ASN A 157 27.89 7.63 1.51
C ASN A 157 27.76 6.20 0.93
N ALA A 158 28.52 5.24 1.48
CA ALA A 158 28.38 3.84 1.10
C ALA A 158 26.99 3.29 1.47
N ALA A 159 26.51 3.57 2.68
CA ALA A 159 25.19 3.14 3.13
C ALA A 159 24.06 3.74 2.27
N VAL A 160 24.14 5.02 1.90
CA VAL A 160 23.18 5.66 0.99
C VAL A 160 23.17 4.99 -0.38
N ALA A 161 24.34 4.70 -0.95
CA ALA A 161 24.44 4.04 -2.24
C ALA A 161 23.87 2.61 -2.21
N ASP A 162 24.16 1.86 -1.15
CA ASP A 162 23.66 0.50 -0.98
C ASP A 162 22.16 0.47 -0.70
N ASP A 163 21.61 1.41 0.07
CA ASP A 163 20.17 1.53 0.30
C ASP A 163 19.41 1.84 -0.98
N ASN A 164 19.93 2.77 -1.78
CA ASN A 164 19.32 3.10 -3.06
C ASN A 164 19.41 1.93 -4.05
N ARG A 165 20.49 1.13 -4.01
CA ARG A 165 20.58 -0.11 -4.81
C ARG A 165 19.53 -1.13 -4.38
N ASP A 166 19.36 -1.34 -3.07
CA ASP A 166 18.35 -2.26 -2.53
C ASP A 166 16.92 -1.78 -2.84
N ARG A 167 16.60 -0.48 -2.74
CA ARG A 167 15.30 0.10 -3.17
C ARG A 167 14.99 -0.24 -4.63
N ASN A 168 15.95 0.03 -5.51
CA ASN A 168 15.83 -0.29 -6.93
C ASN A 168 15.62 -1.78 -7.18
N ALA A 169 16.34 -2.63 -6.45
CA ALA A 169 16.18 -4.08 -6.54
C ALA A 169 14.77 -4.50 -6.12
N VAL A 170 14.25 -4.00 -5.00
CA VAL A 170 12.89 -4.34 -4.52
C VAL A 170 11.84 -4.02 -5.57
N TYR A 171 11.89 -2.87 -6.22
CA TYR A 171 10.88 -2.50 -7.23
C TYR A 171 10.87 -3.46 -8.41
N ARG A 172 12.06 -3.85 -8.87
CA ARG A 172 12.22 -4.85 -9.93
C ARG A 172 11.76 -6.23 -9.48
N GLU A 173 12.15 -6.68 -8.28
CA GLU A 173 11.75 -7.99 -7.76
C GLU A 173 10.23 -8.09 -7.57
N ILE A 174 9.56 -7.01 -7.13
CA ILE A 174 8.09 -6.97 -7.06
C ILE A 174 7.51 -7.09 -8.47
N ALA A 175 7.99 -6.32 -9.45
CA ALA A 175 7.50 -6.38 -10.82
C ALA A 175 7.63 -7.80 -11.41
N VAL A 176 8.80 -8.43 -11.24
CA VAL A 176 9.09 -9.79 -11.71
C VAL A 176 8.24 -10.84 -10.97
N ALA A 177 8.11 -10.74 -9.64
CA ALA A 177 7.32 -11.67 -8.85
C ALA A 177 5.83 -11.65 -9.21
N ASN A 178 5.33 -10.52 -9.71
CA ASN A 178 3.97 -10.36 -10.19
C ASN A 178 3.80 -10.68 -11.68
N GLY A 179 4.86 -11.10 -12.38
CA GLY A 179 4.79 -11.41 -13.82
C GLY A 179 4.64 -10.18 -14.72
N HIS A 180 4.84 -8.97 -14.19
CA HIS A 180 4.66 -7.70 -14.88
C HIS A 180 5.90 -6.81 -14.73
N PRO A 181 7.02 -7.11 -15.41
CA PRO A 181 8.23 -6.27 -15.37
C PRO A 181 7.98 -4.81 -15.77
N GLU A 182 6.98 -4.56 -16.61
CA GLU A 182 6.55 -3.22 -17.04
C GLU A 182 6.00 -2.37 -15.88
N TRP A 183 5.56 -2.97 -14.77
CA TRP A 183 5.06 -2.24 -13.61
C TRP A 183 6.16 -1.59 -12.77
N GLU A 184 7.45 -1.89 -13.03
CA GLU A 184 8.56 -1.40 -12.18
C GLU A 184 8.50 0.12 -11.97
N SER A 185 8.22 0.90 -13.02
CA SER A 185 8.12 2.37 -12.90
C SER A 185 6.95 2.80 -12.02
N GLN A 186 5.80 2.14 -12.13
CA GLN A 186 4.61 2.46 -11.33
C GLN A 186 4.80 2.05 -9.87
N ILE A 187 5.43 0.90 -9.63
CA ILE A 187 5.83 0.44 -8.29
C ILE A 187 6.76 1.46 -7.65
N ARG A 188 7.81 1.87 -8.37
CA ARG A 188 8.75 2.91 -7.92
C ARG A 188 8.04 4.20 -7.53
N GLU A 189 7.11 4.70 -8.34
CA GLU A 189 6.34 5.91 -8.03
C GLU A 189 5.49 5.78 -6.76
N VAL A 190 4.86 4.61 -6.55
CA VAL A 190 4.07 4.34 -5.34
C VAL A 190 4.97 4.32 -4.11
N PHE A 191 6.07 3.58 -4.16
CA PHE A 191 7.03 3.52 -3.06
C PHE A 191 7.69 4.87 -2.79
N ALA A 192 8.00 5.65 -3.83
CA ALA A 192 8.59 6.98 -3.68
C ALA A 192 7.72 7.90 -2.83
N LYS A 193 6.43 7.95 -3.17
CA LYS A 193 5.43 8.71 -2.40
C LYS A 193 5.34 8.20 -0.96
N GLN A 194 5.40 6.88 -0.77
CA GLN A 194 5.34 6.28 0.56
C GLN A 194 6.56 6.61 1.42
N TRP A 195 7.79 6.51 0.88
CA TRP A 195 9.02 6.89 1.60
C TRP A 195 8.99 8.33 2.08
N VAL A 196 8.57 9.26 1.21
CA VAL A 196 8.39 10.67 1.56
C VAL A 196 7.29 10.85 2.61
N ALA A 197 6.18 10.12 2.50
CA ALA A 197 5.07 10.19 3.45
C ALA A 197 5.48 9.69 4.86
N SER A 198 6.27 8.63 4.93
CA SER A 198 6.78 7.99 6.14
C SER A 198 7.94 8.74 6.81
N ALA A 199 8.37 9.89 6.29
CA ALA A 199 9.30 10.75 7.00
C ALA A 199 8.75 11.10 8.40
N ARG A 200 9.56 10.85 9.45
CA ARG A 200 9.24 11.17 10.85
C ARG A 200 9.40 12.66 11.12
N ALA A 201 8.82 13.15 12.22
CA ALA A 201 8.94 14.56 12.62
C ALA A 201 10.42 14.98 12.70
N GLY A 202 10.74 16.15 12.15
CA GLY A 202 12.12 16.63 12.07
C GLY A 202 12.94 16.09 10.89
N TRP A 203 12.49 15.04 10.20
CA TRP A 203 13.19 14.53 9.01
C TRP A 203 12.90 15.38 7.77
N TRP A 204 13.88 15.41 6.87
CA TRP A 204 13.81 16.17 5.64
C TRP A 204 13.36 15.29 4.47
N TYR A 205 12.51 15.86 3.62
CA TYR A 205 12.05 15.24 2.38
C TYR A 205 11.87 16.29 1.28
N GLN A 206 11.94 15.88 0.01
CA GLN A 206 11.65 16.76 -1.12
C GLN A 206 10.17 16.71 -1.52
N GLN A 207 9.60 17.87 -1.79
CA GLN A 207 8.28 18.03 -2.41
C GLN A 207 8.35 19.15 -3.46
N GLY A 208 8.01 18.83 -4.71
CA GLY A 208 8.06 19.80 -5.81
C GLY A 208 9.48 20.38 -6.04
N GLY A 209 10.51 19.58 -5.83
CA GLY A 209 11.92 20.00 -5.96
C GLY A 209 12.48 20.80 -4.78
N SER A 210 11.64 21.16 -3.80
CA SER A 210 12.06 21.89 -2.60
C SER A 210 12.18 20.97 -1.39
N TRP A 211 13.18 21.22 -0.54
CA TRP A 211 13.34 20.53 0.73
C TRP A 211 12.34 21.05 1.77
N LYS A 212 11.65 20.14 2.44
CA LYS A 212 10.74 20.40 3.56
C LYS A 212 11.14 19.52 4.74
N GLN A 213 10.85 20.01 5.94
CA GLN A 213 10.98 19.24 7.17
C GLN A 213 9.58 18.82 7.61
N LYS A 214 9.44 17.58 8.09
CA LYS A 214 8.19 17.03 8.59
C LYS A 214 7.82 17.60 9.95
#